data_AF-A0A6V8DUA9-F1
#
_entry.id   AF-A0A6V8DUA9-F1
#
_cell.length_a   1.000
_cell.length_b   1.000
_cell.length_c   1.000
_cell.angle_alpha   90.00
_cell.angle_beta   90.00
_cell.angle_gamma   90.00
#
_symmetry.space_group_name_H-M   'P 1'
#
loop_
_entity.id
_entity.type
_entity.pdbx_description
1 polymer ?
#
loop_
_entity_poly.entity_id
_entity_poly.type
_entity_poly.pdbx_seq_one_letter_code
_entity_poly.pdbx_strand_id
1 'polypeptide(L)'
;MRPEPEACRAQDWGKFEIVGRDGAARIGRLHTHHGVVSTPMLLPVVNPNLRTIEPREMWEKYEVEALITNSYVIWKHEKLSIPAIKDGIHKLLDFPGAIVTDSGTFQSYVYGDVEVSPSEIVSFQREIGVDVGTMLDVFG
;
A
#
# COMPACT_ATOMS: atom_id res chain seq x y z
N MET A 1 11.90 -19.61 -5.30
CA MET A 1 11.64 -18.30 -4.67
C MET A 1 11.40 -17.32 -5.80
N ARG A 2 10.26 -16.61 -5.80
CA ARG A 2 9.97 -15.58 -6.81
C ARG A 2 11.04 -14.48 -6.68
N PRO A 3 11.64 -14.01 -7.78
CA PRO A 3 12.64 -12.93 -7.71
C PRO A 3 12.01 -11.67 -7.11
N GLU A 4 12.83 -10.81 -6.51
CA GLU A 4 12.37 -9.49 -6.06
C GLU A 4 12.00 -8.61 -7.28
N PRO A 5 11.02 -7.69 -7.15
CA PRO A 5 10.62 -6.83 -8.25
C PRO A 5 11.72 -5.82 -8.61
N GLU A 6 11.79 -5.48 -9.89
CA GLU A 6 12.63 -4.39 -10.36
C GLU A 6 11.87 -3.06 -10.25
N ALA A 7 12.47 -2.07 -9.59
CA ALA A 7 11.93 -0.72 -9.49
C ALA A 7 11.73 -0.09 -10.87
N CYS A 8 10.67 0.69 -11.05
CA CYS A 8 10.52 1.47 -12.28
C CYS A 8 11.61 2.54 -12.40
N ARG A 9 11.80 3.06 -13.61
CA ARG A 9 12.66 4.23 -13.81
C ARG A 9 12.03 5.42 -13.08
N ALA A 10 12.83 6.30 -12.50
CA ALA A 10 12.33 7.45 -11.75
C ALA A 10 11.32 8.31 -12.54
N GLN A 11 11.52 8.45 -13.85
CA GLN A 11 10.62 9.19 -14.75
C GLN A 11 9.29 8.49 -15.06
N ASP A 12 9.21 7.17 -14.84
CA ASP A 12 8.01 6.36 -15.06
C ASP A 12 7.19 6.20 -13.76
N TRP A 13 7.63 6.76 -12.62
CA TRP A 13 6.89 6.65 -11.37
C TRP A 13 5.47 7.24 -11.49
N GLY A 14 4.46 6.42 -11.18
CA GLY A 14 3.05 6.79 -11.31
C GLY A 14 2.50 6.69 -12.74
N LYS A 15 3.32 6.30 -13.72
CA LYS A 15 2.86 6.06 -15.09
C LYS A 15 1.91 4.88 -15.13
N PHE A 16 0.78 5.07 -15.81
CA PHE A 16 -0.16 4.00 -16.13
C PHE A 16 -0.19 3.76 -17.64
N GLU A 17 0.11 2.54 -18.06
CA GLU A 17 0.11 2.12 -19.47
C GLU A 17 -1.04 1.15 -19.72
N ILE A 18 -1.77 1.33 -20.82
CA ILE A 18 -2.75 0.35 -21.27
C ILE A 18 -2.08 -0.59 -22.27
N VAL A 19 -2.09 -1.89 -21.98
CA VAL A 19 -1.48 -2.93 -22.84
C VAL A 19 -2.50 -3.71 -23.65
N GLY A 20 -3.77 -3.68 -23.25
CA GLY A 20 -4.87 -4.32 -23.98
C GLY A 20 -6.22 -3.72 -23.57
N ARG A 21 -7.22 -3.78 -24.46
CA ARG A 21 -8.58 -3.29 -24.20
C ARG A 21 -9.62 -4.18 -24.85
N ASP A 22 -10.78 -4.25 -24.20
CA ASP A 22 -12.02 -4.78 -24.77
C ASP A 22 -13.19 -3.91 -24.27
N GLY A 23 -13.82 -3.17 -25.17
CA GLY A 23 -14.78 -2.12 -24.81
C GLY A 23 -14.20 -1.11 -23.80
N ALA A 24 -14.86 -0.98 -22.65
CA ALA A 24 -14.40 -0.12 -21.55
C ALA A 24 -13.35 -0.78 -20.64
N ALA A 25 -13.17 -2.11 -20.73
CA ALA A 25 -12.18 -2.82 -19.95
C ALA A 25 -10.76 -2.56 -20.47
N ARG A 26 -9.79 -2.62 -19.57
CA ARG A 26 -8.37 -2.42 -19.89
C ARG A 26 -7.49 -3.32 -19.04
N ILE A 27 -6.50 -3.91 -19.70
CA ILE A 27 -5.32 -4.47 -19.05
C ILE A 27 -4.28 -3.36 -19.05
N GLY A 28 -3.66 -3.12 -17.91
CA GLY A 28 -2.66 -2.06 -17.79
C GLY A 28 -1.54 -2.37 -16.83
N ARG A 29 -0.54 -1.50 -16.83
CA ARG A 29 0.65 -1.57 -15.99
C ARG A 29 0.79 -0.25 -15.24
N LEU A 30 0.80 -0.31 -13.92
CA LEU A 30 1.10 0.82 -13.05
C LEU A 30 2.55 0.69 -12.58
N HIS A 31 3.36 1.71 -12.81
CA HIS A 31 4.78 1.73 -12.47
C HIS A 31 4.98 2.34 -11.06
N THR A 32 5.52 1.56 -10.13
CA THR A 32 5.81 1.99 -8.75
C THR A 32 7.30 1.85 -8.42
N HIS A 33 7.72 2.36 -7.26
CA HIS A 33 9.10 2.21 -6.80
C HIS A 33 9.45 0.76 -6.45
N HIS A 34 8.43 -0.05 -6.14
CA HIS A 34 8.58 -1.45 -5.72
C HIS A 34 8.02 -2.45 -6.75
N GLY A 35 8.08 -2.07 -8.03
CA GLY A 35 7.73 -2.95 -9.14
C GLY A 35 6.66 -2.41 -10.07
N VAL A 36 6.42 -3.15 -11.14
CA VAL A 36 5.27 -2.92 -12.01
C VAL A 36 4.10 -3.74 -11.50
N VAL A 37 2.95 -3.10 -11.40
CA VAL A 37 1.69 -3.70 -10.97
C VAL A 37 0.78 -3.88 -12.18
N SER A 38 0.35 -5.10 -12.45
CA SER A 38 -0.58 -5.44 -13.52
C SER A 38 -2.02 -5.16 -13.08
N THR A 39 -2.86 -4.68 -14.00
CA THR A 39 -4.28 -4.41 -13.76
C THR A 39 -5.13 -5.10 -14.83
N PRO A 40 -6.36 -5.55 -14.53
CA PRO A 40 -7.05 -5.43 -13.24
C PRO A 40 -6.45 -6.34 -12.16
N MET A 41 -6.48 -5.90 -10.91
CA MET A 41 -5.90 -6.62 -9.77
C MET A 41 -6.78 -6.45 -8.53
N LEU A 42 -6.76 -7.47 -7.67
CA LEU A 42 -7.31 -7.43 -6.32
C LEU A 42 -6.17 -7.17 -5.33
N LEU A 43 -6.36 -6.22 -4.41
CA LEU A 43 -5.42 -5.92 -3.33
C LEU A 43 -5.83 -6.68 -2.07
N PRO A 44 -5.04 -7.66 -1.59
CA PRO A 44 -5.29 -8.27 -0.28
C PRO A 44 -5.15 -7.22 0.82
N VAL A 45 -6.10 -7.21 1.76
CA VAL A 45 -6.03 -6.34 2.94
C VAL A 45 -5.19 -7.03 4.00
N VAL A 46 -4.12 -6.36 4.44
CA VAL A 46 -3.23 -6.84 5.51
C VAL A 46 -3.48 -6.02 6.77
N ASN A 47 -3.91 -6.71 7.83
CA ASN A 47 -3.91 -6.16 9.18
C ASN A 47 -2.51 -6.38 9.80
N PRO A 48 -1.73 -5.31 10.07
CA PRO A 48 -0.36 -5.46 10.56
C PRO A 48 -0.29 -6.08 11.96
N ASN A 49 -1.38 -6.03 12.73
CA ASN A 49 -1.49 -6.66 14.05
C ASN A 49 -1.88 -8.14 14.01
N LEU A 50 -2.49 -8.61 12.92
CA LEU A 50 -2.97 -9.98 12.77
C LEU A 50 -2.78 -10.45 11.32
N ARG A 51 -1.69 -11.20 11.10
CA ARG A 51 -1.33 -11.74 9.79
C ARG A 51 -1.72 -13.22 9.73
N THR A 52 -2.84 -13.50 9.07
CA THR A 52 -3.29 -14.89 8.82
C THR A 52 -2.47 -15.56 7.73
N ILE A 53 -2.07 -14.77 6.72
CA ILE A 53 -1.11 -15.14 5.67
C ILE A 53 -0.04 -14.06 5.69
N GLU A 54 1.23 -14.46 5.74
CA GLU A 54 2.33 -13.50 5.74
C GLU A 54 2.47 -12.82 4.36
N PRO A 55 2.72 -11.49 4.29
CA PRO A 55 2.88 -10.80 3.01
C PRO A 55 3.99 -11.38 2.13
N ARG A 56 5.11 -11.85 2.72
CA ARG A 56 6.16 -12.57 2.00
C ARG A 56 5.62 -13.81 1.27
N GLU A 57 4.74 -14.55 1.92
CA GLU A 57 4.07 -15.71 1.31
C GLU A 57 3.13 -15.29 0.18
N MET A 58 2.45 -14.15 0.30
CA MET A 58 1.63 -13.58 -0.77
C MET A 58 2.46 -13.28 -2.03
N TRP A 59 3.66 -12.73 -1.86
CA TRP A 59 4.59 -12.51 -2.97
C TRP A 59 5.02 -13.83 -3.60
N GLU A 60 5.52 -14.76 -2.78
CA GLU A 60 6.23 -15.96 -3.26
C GLU A 60 5.33 -17.05 -3.81
N LYS A 61 4.14 -17.25 -3.24
CA LYS A 61 3.26 -18.38 -3.58
C LYS A 61 2.02 -17.98 -4.35
N TYR A 62 1.51 -16.77 -4.12
CA TYR A 62 0.25 -16.31 -4.69
C TYR A 62 0.43 -15.25 -5.77
N GLU A 63 1.68 -14.92 -6.11
CA GLU A 63 2.03 -13.95 -7.15
C GLU A 63 1.41 -12.56 -6.95
N VAL A 64 1.08 -12.21 -5.71
CA VAL A 64 0.52 -10.89 -5.37
C VAL A 64 1.58 -9.83 -5.67
N GLU A 65 1.23 -8.84 -6.49
CA GLU A 65 2.12 -7.74 -6.89
C GLU A 65 1.98 -6.51 -6.00
N ALA A 66 0.80 -6.34 -5.38
CA ALA A 66 0.53 -5.26 -4.46
C ALA A 66 -0.49 -5.67 -3.39
N LEU A 67 -0.41 -5.02 -2.23
CA LEU A 67 -1.36 -5.19 -1.12
C LEU A 67 -1.82 -3.85 -0.59
N ILE A 68 -2.85 -3.86 0.25
CA ILE A 68 -3.30 -2.68 0.99
C ILE A 68 -3.23 -2.92 2.49
N THR A 69 -2.79 -1.92 3.24
CA THR A 69 -2.85 -1.89 4.71
C THR A 69 -3.41 -0.56 5.20
N ASN A 70 -3.60 -0.40 6.51
CA ASN A 70 -4.17 0.81 7.09
C ASN A 70 -3.07 1.60 7.82
N SER A 71 -2.75 2.81 7.33
CA SER A 71 -1.71 3.64 7.91
C SER A 71 -2.06 4.16 9.30
N TYR A 72 -3.35 4.37 9.60
CA TYR A 72 -3.80 4.80 10.93
C TYR A 72 -3.53 3.72 11.99
N VAL A 73 -3.77 2.44 11.67
CA VAL A 73 -3.44 1.32 12.58
C VAL A 73 -1.95 1.29 12.87
N ILE A 74 -1.10 1.51 11.86
CA ILE A 74 0.35 1.53 12.02
C ILE A 74 0.76 2.74 12.88
N TRP A 75 0.24 3.92 12.56
CA TRP A 75 0.51 5.17 13.28
C TRP A 75 0.18 5.07 14.77
N LYS A 76 -1.01 4.53 15.09
CA LYS A 76 -1.55 4.44 16.45
C LYS A 76 -0.77 3.50 17.38
N HIS A 77 -0.13 2.48 16.84
CA HIS A 77 0.55 1.46 17.65
C HIS A 77 2.06 1.65 17.56
N GLU A 78 2.72 2.09 18.64
CA GLU A 78 4.17 2.33 18.70
C GLU A 78 5.02 1.13 18.24
N LYS A 79 4.54 -0.09 18.53
CA LYS A 79 5.19 -1.35 18.09
C LYS A 79 5.25 -1.48 16.57
N LEU A 80 4.40 -0.77 15.84
CA LEU A 80 4.36 -0.71 14.37
C LEU A 80 4.96 0.59 13.85
N SER A 81 4.62 1.75 14.42
CA SER A 81 5.06 3.05 13.90
C SER A 81 6.57 3.25 14.02
N ILE A 82 7.19 2.89 15.16
CA ILE A 82 8.63 3.04 15.36
C ILE A 82 9.45 2.27 14.31
N PRO A 83 9.24 0.95 14.10
CA PRO A 83 9.95 0.23 13.04
C PRO A 83 9.54 0.71 11.64
N ALA A 84 8.29 1.09 11.39
CA ALA A 84 7.87 1.59 10.08
C ALA A 84 8.60 2.89 9.69
N ILE A 85 8.77 3.82 10.62
CA ILE A 85 9.51 5.08 10.38
C ILE A 85 11.01 4.80 10.22
N LYS A 86 11.57 3.89 11.03
CA LYS A 86 13.00 3.60 11.03
C LYS A 86 13.44 2.84 9.78
N ASP A 87 12.67 1.82 9.40
CA ASP A 87 13.07 0.77 8.48
C ASP A 87 12.17 0.70 7.22
N GLY A 88 11.06 1.44 7.19
CA GLY A 88 10.10 1.47 6.09
C GLY A 88 9.01 0.39 6.18
N ILE A 89 7.88 0.65 5.52
CA ILE A 89 6.70 -0.23 5.54
C ILE A 89 6.95 -1.59 4.85
N HIS A 90 7.77 -1.61 3.81
CA HIS A 90 8.13 -2.84 3.09
C HIS A 90 8.88 -3.83 4.00
N LYS A 91 9.81 -3.32 4.82
CA LYS A 91 10.54 -4.13 5.79
C LYS A 91 9.66 -4.51 6.99
N LEU A 92 8.75 -3.63 7.42
CA LEU A 92 7.77 -3.95 8.45
C LEU A 92 6.86 -5.13 8.04
N LEU A 93 6.37 -5.13 6.81
CA LEU A 93 5.48 -6.17 6.29
C LEU A 93 6.22 -7.38 5.70
N ASP A 94 7.54 -7.26 5.48
CA ASP A 94 8.32 -8.20 4.68
C ASP A 94 7.69 -8.44 3.30
N PHE A 95 7.26 -7.36 2.64
CA PHE A 95 6.63 -7.40 1.33
C PHE A 95 7.42 -6.58 0.32
N PRO A 96 7.89 -7.20 -0.77
CA PRO A 96 8.73 -6.50 -1.73
C PRO A 96 7.97 -5.80 -2.85
N GLY A 97 6.71 -6.16 -3.08
CA GLY A 97 5.85 -5.52 -4.08
C GLY A 97 5.27 -4.19 -3.59
N ALA A 98 4.35 -3.61 -4.37
CA ALA A 98 3.81 -2.29 -4.08
C ALA A 98 2.87 -2.28 -2.85
N ILE A 99 3.01 -1.28 -1.99
CA ILE A 99 2.18 -1.13 -0.79
C ILE A 99 1.28 0.09 -0.94
N VAL A 100 -0.03 -0.18 -0.94
CA VAL A 100 -1.08 0.83 -0.86
C VAL A 100 -1.48 1.01 0.61
N THR A 101 -1.79 2.23 1.01
CA THR A 101 -2.35 2.48 2.35
C THR A 101 -3.70 3.17 2.29
N ASP A 102 -4.61 2.72 3.14
CA ASP A 102 -5.80 3.47 3.54
C ASP A 102 -5.44 4.43 4.70
N SER A 103 -6.01 5.63 4.67
CA SER A 103 -5.84 6.69 5.67
C SER A 103 -6.63 6.45 6.95
N GLY A 104 -7.51 5.43 6.99
CA GLY A 104 -8.33 5.08 8.16
C GLY A 104 -9.68 5.79 8.19
N THR A 105 -10.13 6.34 7.06
CA THR A 105 -11.49 6.91 6.86
C THR A 105 -12.60 6.00 7.40
N PHE A 106 -12.47 4.68 7.21
CA PHE A 106 -13.44 3.71 7.72
C PHE A 106 -13.57 3.75 9.25
N GLN A 107 -12.48 3.99 9.98
CA GLN A 107 -12.50 4.06 11.45
C GLN A 107 -13.10 5.37 11.94
N SER A 108 -12.84 6.49 11.25
CA SER A 108 -13.50 7.78 11.52
C SER A 108 -15.01 7.67 11.35
N TYR A 109 -15.45 7.09 10.23
CA TYR A 109 -16.86 6.95 9.89
C TYR A 109 -17.62 6.00 10.85
N VAL A 110 -16.99 4.91 11.29
CA VAL A 110 -17.66 3.90 12.13
C VAL A 110 -17.58 4.22 13.63
N TYR A 111 -16.47 4.80 14.11
CA TYR A 111 -16.20 4.97 15.54
C TYR A 111 -16.17 6.42 16.02
N GLY A 112 -16.34 7.41 15.14
CA GLY A 112 -16.61 8.80 15.49
C GLY A 112 -15.40 9.65 15.90
N ASP A 113 -14.27 9.05 16.29
CA ASP A 113 -13.06 9.78 16.70
C ASP A 113 -11.81 9.21 16.02
N VAL A 114 -11.27 9.94 15.04
CA VAL A 114 -9.90 9.77 14.56
C VAL A 114 -9.05 10.92 15.09
N GLU A 115 -8.12 10.59 15.97
CA GLU A 115 -7.23 11.54 16.68
C GLU A 115 -6.11 12.13 15.79
N VAL A 116 -6.05 11.81 14.49
CA VAL A 116 -5.00 12.27 13.58
C VAL A 116 -5.58 13.11 12.45
N SER A 117 -4.94 14.23 12.14
CA SER A 117 -5.37 15.09 11.04
C SER A 117 -5.03 14.49 9.66
N PRO A 118 -5.76 14.88 8.60
CA PRO A 118 -5.42 14.53 7.21
C PRO A 118 -3.97 14.82 6.82
N SER A 119 -3.41 15.94 7.26
CA SER A 119 -2.02 16.29 6.98
C SER A 119 -1.02 15.38 7.69
N GLU A 120 -1.29 15.01 8.94
CA GLU A 120 -0.40 14.15 9.72
C GLU A 120 -0.37 12.74 9.14
N ILE A 121 -1.52 12.18 8.75
CA ILE A 121 -1.53 10.83 8.17
C ILE A 121 -0.83 10.78 6.80
N VAL A 122 -0.97 11.82 5.98
CA VAL A 122 -0.27 11.93 4.69
C VAL A 122 1.23 12.08 4.90
N SER A 123 1.67 12.87 5.88
CA SER A 123 3.08 12.98 6.24
C SER A 123 3.62 11.63 6.72
N PHE A 124 2.88 10.94 7.59
CA PHE A 124 3.26 9.61 8.08
C PHE A 124 3.35 8.58 6.95
N GLN A 125 2.40 8.54 6.02
CA GLN A 125 2.45 7.67 4.84
C GLN A 125 3.72 7.90 4.02
N ARG A 126 4.12 9.17 3.83
CA ARG A 126 5.39 9.50 3.15
C ARG A 126 6.61 9.04 3.94
N GLU A 127 6.63 9.26 5.26
CA GLU A 127 7.75 8.88 6.13
C GLU A 127 8.01 7.38 6.14
N ILE A 128 6.95 6.56 6.17
CA ILE A 128 7.10 5.09 6.17
C ILE A 128 7.35 4.52 4.76
N GLY A 129 7.34 5.36 3.72
CA GLY A 129 7.70 4.96 2.35
C GLY A 129 6.67 4.12 1.61
N VAL A 130 5.38 4.49 1.68
CA VAL A 130 4.32 3.81 0.89
C VAL A 130 4.45 4.12 -0.60
N ASP A 131 4.02 3.20 -1.47
CA ASP A 131 3.97 3.46 -2.93
C ASP A 131 2.74 4.29 -3.33
N VAL A 132 1.60 4.01 -2.70
CA VAL A 132 0.33 4.69 -2.97
C VAL A 132 -0.33 5.05 -1.65
N GLY A 133 -0.27 6.33 -1.31
CA GLY A 133 -1.00 6.91 -0.19
C GLY A 133 -2.45 7.23 -0.56
N THR A 134 -3.29 7.32 0.46
CA THR A 134 -4.66 7.84 0.33
C THR A 134 -4.81 9.02 1.27
N MET A 135 -5.51 10.06 0.81
CA MET A 135 -5.88 11.18 1.68
C MET A 135 -7.13 10.82 2.47
N LEU A 136 -7.32 11.45 3.63
CA LEU A 136 -8.61 11.44 4.32
C LEU A 136 -9.59 12.26 3.47
N ASP A 137 -10.53 11.59 2.80
CA ASP A 137 -11.65 12.27 2.15
C ASP A 137 -12.50 12.93 3.25
N VAL A 138 -12.54 14.26 3.25
CA VAL A 138 -13.43 15.01 4.14
C VAL A 138 -14.83 14.89 3.52
N PHE A 139 -15.63 13.96 4.04
CA PHE A 139 -17.06 13.92 3.71
C PHE A 139 -17.71 15.15 4.37
N GLY A 140 -17.83 16.23 3.60
CA GLY A 140 -18.55 17.45 3.97
C GLY A 140 -20.06 17.31 3.84
#